data_AF-A0A2D4KZV4-F1
#
_entry.id   AF-A0A2D4KZV4-F1
#
_cell.length_a   1.000
_cell.length_b   1.000
_cell.length_c   1.000
_cell.angle_alpha   90.00
_cell.angle_beta   90.00
_cell.angle_gamma   90.00
#
_symmetry.space_group_name_H-M   'P 1'
#
loop_
_entity.id
_entity.type
_entity.pdbx_description
1 polymer ?
#
loop_
_entity_poly.entity_id
_entity_poly.type
_entity_poly.pdbx_seq_one_letter_code
_entity_poly.pdbx_strand_id
1 'polypeptide(L)'
;GWFLCVFYAVISITFKAKEFLKEEAWKMHFAEYGQGICMYRTEKTRDLALKGIPENMRGELWLLLSGAINEMVTHAGYYEDLVEKSMGKYNLATEEIERDLHRSLPEHPAFQNEMGIAALRRVLTAYAFRNPNIGYCQAMNIVTSVLLLYAKEEEAFWLLVALCERMLPDYYNTRVVGALVDQGVFEELARDYIPQLYDCMQDLGVISTISLSWFLTLFLSVMPFESAVVVVDCFFYEGIKVIFQLALAVLDANVEKLLNCKDDGEAMTVLGRYLDSVTNKDSTLPPIPHLHSLLSDDIGPYPEVDIFRLIRTSYEKFGTIRADLIEQMRFKQRLKVIQTLEDTTKRNVVRTIVTETSFTIDELEELYALFKAEHLTSCYWGGTSNATDRHDPSLPYLEQYRIDFEQFKGMFTLLFPWACGTHSDVLAARLFRLLDENSDSLINFREFVSGLSAACHG
;
A
#
# COMPACT_ATOMS: atom_id res chain seq x y z
N GLY A 1 -36.13 25.22 -20.03
CA GLY A 1 -37.10 25.12 -18.93
C GLY A 1 -37.71 23.73 -18.86
N TRP A 2 -38.78 23.46 -19.61
CA TRP A 2 -39.52 22.19 -19.57
C TRP A 2 -38.76 20.98 -20.17
N PHE A 3 -38.12 21.14 -21.33
CA PHE A 3 -37.36 20.06 -21.97
C PHE A 3 -36.18 19.56 -21.14
N LEU A 4 -35.44 20.45 -20.47
CA LEU A 4 -34.37 20.05 -19.54
C LEU A 4 -34.94 19.27 -18.35
N CYS A 5 -36.05 19.73 -17.77
CA CYS A 5 -36.66 19.08 -16.60
C CYS A 5 -37.21 17.69 -16.93
N VAL A 6 -37.83 17.52 -18.10
CA VAL A 6 -38.28 16.21 -18.60
C VAL A 6 -37.07 15.31 -18.91
N PHE A 7 -36.00 15.85 -19.51
CA PHE A 7 -34.78 15.10 -19.82
C PHE A 7 -34.06 14.60 -18.55
N TYR A 8 -33.88 15.47 -17.54
CA TYR A 8 -33.34 15.09 -16.24
C TYR A 8 -34.24 14.09 -15.49
N ALA A 9 -35.56 14.23 -15.58
CA ALA A 9 -36.50 13.28 -14.99
C ALA A 9 -36.44 11.90 -15.67
N VAL A 10 -36.38 11.86 -17.00
CA VAL A 10 -36.23 10.60 -17.77
C VAL A 10 -34.90 9.93 -17.46
N ILE A 11 -33.81 10.70 -17.40
CA ILE A 11 -32.47 10.22 -17.02
C ILE A 11 -32.48 9.63 -15.60
N SER A 12 -33.03 10.36 -14.63
CA SER A 12 -33.16 9.88 -13.23
C SER A 12 -34.01 8.61 -13.13
N ILE A 13 -35.09 8.50 -13.92
CA ILE A 13 -35.92 7.29 -13.99
C ILE A 13 -35.14 6.12 -14.59
N THR A 14 -34.39 6.32 -15.67
CA THR A 14 -33.59 5.26 -16.29
C THR A 14 -32.47 4.76 -15.37
N PHE A 15 -31.84 5.64 -14.61
CA PHE A 15 -30.81 5.28 -13.64
C PHE A 15 -31.39 4.47 -12.46
N LYS A 16 -32.51 4.94 -11.89
CA LYS A 16 -33.23 4.18 -10.86
C LYS A 16 -33.71 2.82 -11.35
N ALA A 17 -34.10 2.71 -12.62
CA ALA A 17 -34.47 1.44 -13.22
C ALA A 17 -33.27 0.48 -13.36
N LYS A 18 -32.09 0.97 -13.75
CA LYS A 18 -30.88 0.14 -13.82
C LYS A 18 -30.44 -0.38 -12.44
N GLU A 19 -30.43 0.49 -11.43
CA GLU A 19 -30.13 0.06 -10.05
C GLU A 19 -31.14 -0.97 -9.54
N PHE A 20 -32.44 -0.75 -9.79
CA PHE A 20 -33.48 -1.72 -9.44
C PHE A 20 -33.26 -3.09 -10.12
N LEU A 21 -32.85 -3.10 -11.39
CA LEU A 21 -32.55 -4.35 -12.10
C LEU A 21 -31.33 -5.07 -11.51
N LYS A 22 -30.30 -4.35 -11.07
CA LYS A 22 -29.16 -4.94 -10.37
C LYS A 22 -29.60 -5.54 -9.03
N GLU A 23 -30.39 -4.82 -8.24
CA GLU A 23 -30.92 -5.33 -6.97
C GLU A 23 -31.72 -6.62 -7.18
N GLU A 24 -32.61 -6.65 -8.17
CA GLU A 24 -33.44 -7.82 -8.44
C GLU A 24 -32.59 -9.02 -8.88
N ALA A 25 -31.54 -8.78 -9.67
CA ALA A 25 -30.60 -9.83 -10.06
C ALA A 25 -29.87 -10.43 -8.84
N TRP A 26 -29.46 -9.60 -7.88
CA TRP A 26 -28.87 -10.07 -6.62
C TRP A 26 -29.87 -10.79 -5.73
N LYS A 27 -31.10 -10.29 -5.60
CA LYS A 27 -32.18 -10.96 -4.84
C LYS A 27 -32.50 -12.35 -5.41
N MET A 28 -32.60 -12.47 -6.73
CA MET A 28 -32.77 -13.76 -7.40
C MET A 28 -31.58 -14.70 -7.15
N HIS A 29 -30.35 -14.16 -7.16
CA HIS A 29 -29.16 -14.94 -6.84
C HIS A 29 -29.18 -15.46 -5.40
N PHE A 30 -29.55 -14.63 -4.42
CA PHE A 30 -29.67 -15.04 -3.02
C PHE A 30 -30.76 -16.09 -2.79
N ALA A 31 -31.88 -15.98 -3.51
CA ALA A 31 -32.95 -16.97 -3.43
C ALA A 31 -32.48 -18.37 -3.90
N GLU A 32 -31.54 -18.42 -4.84
CA GLU A 32 -31.04 -19.66 -5.43
C GLU A 32 -29.80 -20.23 -4.69
N TYR A 33 -28.88 -19.36 -4.26
CA TYR A 33 -27.57 -19.74 -3.70
C TYR A 33 -27.36 -19.36 -2.24
N GLY A 34 -28.40 -18.88 -1.55
CA GLY A 34 -28.35 -18.44 -0.16
C GLY A 34 -27.93 -16.97 0.01
N GLN A 35 -28.14 -16.43 1.21
CA GLN A 35 -27.79 -15.06 1.58
C GLN A 35 -26.86 -15.05 2.81
N GLY A 36 -26.02 -14.01 2.90
CA GLY A 36 -25.10 -13.83 4.03
C GLY A 36 -24.02 -14.91 4.05
N ILE A 37 -23.58 -15.28 5.25
CA ILE A 37 -22.41 -16.18 5.47
C ILE A 37 -22.58 -17.56 4.80
N CYS A 38 -23.83 -17.99 4.55
CA CYS A 38 -24.12 -19.27 3.90
C CYS A 38 -24.20 -19.18 2.36
N MET A 39 -23.97 -18.01 1.76
CA MET A 39 -24.01 -17.84 0.30
C MET A 39 -22.87 -18.61 -0.39
N TYR A 40 -23.21 -19.43 -1.37
CA TYR A 40 -22.21 -20.10 -2.21
C TYR A 40 -21.57 -19.12 -3.20
N ARG A 41 -20.23 -19.12 -3.28
CA ARG A 41 -19.52 -18.42 -4.35
C ARG A 41 -19.63 -19.19 -5.65
N THR A 42 -20.17 -18.56 -6.68
CA THR A 42 -20.40 -19.18 -8.00
C THR A 42 -19.89 -18.29 -9.12
N GLU A 43 -19.79 -18.83 -10.34
CA GLU A 43 -19.52 -18.00 -11.52
C GLU A 43 -20.57 -16.90 -11.73
N LYS A 44 -21.83 -17.17 -11.35
CA LYS A 44 -22.91 -16.17 -11.40
C LYS A 44 -22.66 -15.02 -10.41
N THR A 45 -22.08 -15.30 -9.24
CA THR A 45 -21.66 -14.27 -8.28
C THR A 45 -20.59 -13.35 -8.89
N ARG A 46 -19.60 -13.93 -9.58
CA ARG A 46 -18.59 -13.17 -10.34
C ARG A 46 -19.25 -12.26 -11.38
N ASP A 47 -20.12 -12.82 -12.21
CA ASP A 47 -20.77 -12.08 -13.29
C ASP A 47 -21.64 -10.92 -12.78
N LEU A 48 -22.24 -11.06 -11.59
CA LEU A 48 -22.98 -9.98 -10.93
C LEU A 48 -22.04 -8.90 -10.40
N ALA A 49 -20.93 -9.27 -9.75
CA ALA A 49 -19.92 -8.30 -9.29
C ALA A 49 -19.33 -7.49 -10.46
N LEU A 50 -19.03 -8.14 -11.59
CA LEU A 50 -18.51 -7.48 -12.81
C LEU A 50 -19.51 -6.55 -13.49
N LYS A 51 -20.81 -6.70 -13.21
CA LYS A 51 -21.87 -5.78 -13.67
C LYS A 51 -22.15 -4.64 -12.68
N GLY A 52 -21.37 -4.59 -11.60
CA GLY A 52 -21.49 -3.61 -10.52
C GLY A 52 -22.47 -4.04 -9.44
N ILE A 53 -22.13 -3.73 -8.19
CA ILE A 53 -22.98 -4.00 -7.04
C ILE A 53 -23.95 -2.81 -6.85
N PRO A 54 -25.25 -3.08 -6.56
CA PRO A 54 -26.21 -2.03 -6.18
C PRO A 54 -25.70 -1.17 -5.04
N GLU A 55 -25.91 0.15 -5.12
CA GLU A 55 -25.35 1.09 -4.13
C GLU A 55 -25.70 0.74 -2.67
N ASN A 56 -26.96 0.34 -2.42
CA ASN A 56 -27.47 0.00 -1.09
C ASN A 56 -27.00 -1.37 -0.56
N MET A 57 -26.39 -2.21 -1.40
CA MET A 57 -25.93 -3.54 -1.04
C MET A 57 -24.39 -3.64 -0.90
N ARG A 58 -23.65 -2.58 -1.28
CA ARG A 58 -22.18 -2.60 -1.28
C ARG A 58 -21.58 -2.93 0.08
N GLY A 59 -21.96 -2.24 1.15
CA GLY A 59 -21.40 -2.49 2.49
C GLY A 59 -21.57 -3.95 2.93
N GLU A 60 -22.79 -4.49 2.81
CA GLU A 60 -23.10 -5.88 3.16
C GLU A 60 -22.30 -6.87 2.30
N LEU A 61 -22.27 -6.65 0.98
CA LEU A 61 -21.56 -7.54 0.06
C LEU A 61 -20.05 -7.47 0.21
N TRP A 62 -19.46 -6.29 0.44
CA TRP A 62 -18.03 -6.17 0.72
C TRP A 62 -17.65 -6.89 2.01
N LEU A 63 -18.47 -6.81 3.06
CA LEU A 63 -18.25 -7.54 4.32
C LEU A 63 -18.31 -9.05 4.09
N LEU A 64 -19.26 -9.51 3.29
CA LEU A 64 -19.44 -10.92 2.96
C LEU A 64 -18.31 -11.46 2.08
N LEU A 65 -17.94 -10.73 1.03
CA LEU A 65 -16.95 -11.15 0.03
C LEU A 65 -15.51 -11.07 0.56
N SER A 66 -15.22 -10.12 1.44
CA SER A 66 -13.95 -10.09 2.18
C SER A 66 -13.88 -11.15 3.29
N GLY A 67 -15.04 -11.60 3.79
CA GLY A 67 -15.16 -12.43 4.99
C GLY A 67 -15.03 -11.64 6.30
N ALA A 68 -14.93 -10.31 6.25
CA ALA A 68 -14.85 -9.43 7.41
C ALA A 68 -16.06 -9.57 8.35
N ILE A 69 -17.23 -9.94 7.80
CA ILE A 69 -18.43 -10.22 8.59
C ILE A 69 -18.20 -11.28 9.68
N ASN A 70 -17.36 -12.29 9.41
CA ASN A 70 -17.07 -13.36 10.38
C ASN A 70 -16.23 -12.84 11.55
N GLU A 71 -15.24 -11.99 11.26
CA GLU A 71 -14.37 -11.39 12.27
C GLU A 71 -15.16 -10.43 13.15
N MET A 72 -16.01 -9.59 12.55
CA MET A 72 -16.90 -8.68 13.27
C MET A 72 -17.83 -9.42 14.24
N VAL A 73 -18.51 -10.48 13.77
CA VAL A 73 -19.46 -11.24 14.60
C VAL A 73 -18.75 -11.99 15.73
N THR A 74 -17.53 -12.47 15.50
CA THR A 74 -16.75 -13.22 16.52
C THR A 74 -16.10 -12.31 17.56
N HIS A 75 -16.00 -11.01 17.30
CA HIS A 75 -15.36 -10.02 18.17
C HIS A 75 -16.32 -8.89 18.57
N ALA A 76 -17.51 -9.26 19.06
CA ALA A 76 -18.51 -8.27 19.48
C ALA A 76 -17.96 -7.30 20.54
N GLY A 77 -18.15 -5.99 20.31
CA GLY A 77 -17.68 -4.92 21.20
C GLY A 77 -16.19 -4.57 21.08
N TYR A 78 -15.45 -5.26 20.21
CA TYR A 78 -14.01 -5.05 20.07
C TYR A 78 -13.65 -3.68 19.48
N TYR A 79 -14.41 -3.22 18.48
CA TYR A 79 -14.18 -1.90 17.89
C TYR A 79 -14.39 -0.77 18.91
N GLU A 80 -15.48 -0.84 19.67
CA GLU A 80 -15.80 0.15 20.72
C GLU A 80 -14.69 0.22 21.78
N ASP A 81 -14.23 -0.94 22.27
CA ASP A 81 -13.11 -1.03 23.20
C ASP A 81 -11.80 -0.45 22.63
N LEU A 82 -11.51 -0.65 21.34
CA LEU A 82 -10.34 -0.05 20.68
C LEU A 82 -10.46 1.46 20.56
N VAL A 83 -11.63 1.99 20.21
CA VAL A 83 -11.88 3.43 20.13
C VAL A 83 -11.66 4.06 21.51
N GLU A 84 -12.22 3.49 22.58
CA GLU A 84 -12.00 3.97 23.94
C GLU A 84 -10.52 3.94 24.34
N LYS A 85 -9.83 2.83 24.07
CA LYS A 85 -8.41 2.66 24.42
C LYS A 85 -7.46 3.52 23.62
N SER A 86 -7.81 3.89 22.39
CA SER A 86 -6.98 4.70 21.51
C SER A 86 -7.24 6.20 21.66
N MET A 87 -8.40 6.57 22.23
CA MET A 87 -8.76 7.97 22.46
C MET A 87 -7.73 8.70 23.32
N GLY A 88 -7.26 9.85 22.83
CA GLY A 88 -6.29 10.70 23.53
C GLY A 88 -4.85 10.18 23.53
N LYS A 89 -4.56 9.04 22.89
CA LYS A 89 -3.18 8.60 22.68
C LYS A 89 -2.56 9.37 21.53
N TYR A 90 -1.30 9.74 21.70
CA TYR A 90 -0.54 10.48 20.71
C TYR A 90 0.71 9.70 20.34
N ASN A 91 0.85 9.40 19.06
CA ASN A 91 1.99 8.74 18.45
C ASN A 91 2.14 9.20 16.99
N LEU A 92 3.23 8.76 16.33
CA LEU A 92 3.49 9.11 14.93
C LEU A 92 2.29 8.80 14.02
N ALA A 93 1.66 7.63 14.16
CA ALA A 93 0.51 7.26 13.34
C ALA A 93 -0.67 8.25 13.51
N THR A 94 -0.98 8.67 14.74
CA THR A 94 -2.05 9.66 14.98
C THR A 94 -1.72 11.04 14.41
N GLU A 95 -0.45 11.47 14.42
CA GLU A 95 -0.03 12.73 13.78
C GLU A 95 -0.23 12.69 12.27
N GLU A 96 0.17 11.58 11.64
CA GLU A 96 0.02 11.37 10.20
C GLU A 96 -1.44 11.27 9.78
N ILE A 97 -2.27 10.61 10.60
CA ILE A 97 -3.73 10.58 10.40
C ILE A 97 -4.28 12.00 10.40
N GLU A 98 -4.02 12.83 11.43
CA GLU A 98 -4.56 14.19 11.51
C GLU A 98 -4.19 15.06 10.30
N ARG A 99 -2.96 14.94 9.81
CA ARG A 99 -2.48 15.63 8.61
C ARG A 99 -3.27 15.23 7.36
N ASP A 100 -3.74 13.98 7.32
CA ASP A 100 -4.32 13.37 6.13
C ASP A 100 -5.86 13.43 6.08
N LEU A 101 -6.53 13.59 7.23
CA LEU A 101 -7.99 13.56 7.31
C LEU A 101 -8.66 14.53 6.31
N HIS A 102 -8.18 15.78 6.24
CA HIS A 102 -8.81 16.83 5.42
C HIS A 102 -8.48 16.74 3.92
N ARG A 103 -7.52 15.89 3.52
CA ARG A 103 -7.21 15.62 2.11
C ARG A 103 -7.90 14.35 1.58
N SER A 104 -8.76 13.71 2.38
CA SER A 104 -9.41 12.43 2.04
C SER A 104 -10.79 12.66 1.43
N LEU A 105 -10.92 12.49 0.11
CA LEU A 105 -12.15 12.80 -0.65
C LEU A 105 -12.74 14.19 -0.32
N PRO A 106 -11.96 15.28 -0.43
CA PRO A 106 -12.37 16.62 0.03
C PRO A 106 -13.63 17.16 -0.66
N GLU A 107 -13.91 16.67 -1.87
CA GLU A 107 -15.06 17.08 -2.67
C GLU A 107 -16.35 16.37 -2.26
N HIS A 108 -16.29 15.25 -1.52
CA HIS A 108 -17.46 14.48 -1.16
C HIS A 108 -18.18 15.07 0.07
N PRO A 109 -19.51 15.32 0.03
CA PRO A 109 -20.25 15.98 1.11
C PRO A 109 -20.12 15.32 2.49
N ALA A 110 -19.93 14.00 2.52
CA ALA A 110 -19.74 13.24 3.76
C ALA A 110 -18.49 13.67 4.55
N PHE A 111 -17.43 14.15 3.88
CA PHE A 111 -16.16 14.55 4.49
C PHE A 111 -15.99 16.07 4.58
N GLN A 112 -17.02 16.84 4.19
CA GLN A 112 -17.06 18.29 4.38
C GLN A 112 -17.65 18.70 5.74
N ASN A 113 -18.01 17.73 6.58
CA ASN A 113 -18.54 17.95 7.92
C ASN A 113 -17.68 17.23 8.98
N GLU A 114 -17.75 17.71 10.22
CA GLU A 114 -16.96 17.18 11.33
C GLU A 114 -17.33 15.74 11.71
N MET A 115 -18.56 15.30 11.44
CA MET A 115 -19.01 13.94 11.76
C MET A 115 -18.28 12.90 10.92
N GLY A 116 -18.20 13.09 9.60
CA GLY A 116 -17.49 12.17 8.70
C GLY A 116 -15.99 12.15 8.96
N ILE A 117 -15.38 13.32 9.18
CA ILE A 117 -13.96 13.43 9.56
C ILE A 117 -13.69 12.74 10.91
N ALA A 118 -14.59 12.88 11.88
CA ALA A 118 -14.46 12.22 13.18
C ALA A 118 -14.61 10.68 13.07
N ALA A 119 -15.52 10.18 12.23
CA ALA A 119 -15.64 8.75 11.96
C ALA A 119 -14.35 8.19 11.30
N LEU A 120 -13.83 8.88 10.28
CA LEU A 120 -12.58 8.51 9.63
C LEU A 120 -11.41 8.47 10.61
N ARG A 121 -11.28 9.48 11.46
CA ARG A 121 -10.29 9.53 12.54
C ARG A 121 -10.40 8.33 13.47
N ARG A 122 -11.61 8.02 13.96
CA ARG A 122 -11.81 6.90 14.90
C ARG A 122 -11.45 5.56 14.26
N VAL A 123 -11.87 5.30 13.04
CA VAL A 123 -11.55 4.04 12.33
C VAL A 123 -10.04 3.88 12.11
N LEU A 124 -9.38 4.90 11.57
CA LEU A 124 -7.94 4.84 11.29
C LEU A 124 -7.12 4.70 12.58
N THR A 125 -7.45 5.47 13.62
CA THR A 125 -6.75 5.43 14.90
C THR A 125 -6.99 4.11 15.63
N ALA A 126 -8.22 3.58 15.62
CA ALA A 126 -8.52 2.27 16.18
C ALA A 126 -7.73 1.15 15.47
N TYR A 127 -7.62 1.21 14.13
CA TYR A 127 -6.82 0.25 13.37
C TYR A 127 -5.33 0.35 13.68
N ALA A 128 -4.76 1.57 13.66
CA ALA A 128 -3.35 1.77 13.98
C ALA A 128 -3.02 1.29 15.40
N PHE A 129 -3.97 1.42 16.34
CA PHE A 129 -3.82 0.91 17.70
C PHE A 129 -3.94 -0.62 17.78
N ARG A 130 -4.82 -1.24 16.98
CA ARG A 130 -4.97 -2.70 16.88
C ARG A 130 -3.68 -3.37 16.42
N ASN A 131 -3.06 -2.82 15.38
CA ASN A 131 -1.89 -3.42 14.75
C ASN A 131 -0.76 -2.38 14.59
N PRO A 132 0.03 -2.14 15.66
CA PRO A 132 1.12 -1.16 15.63
C PRO A 132 2.23 -1.47 14.61
N ASN A 133 2.38 -2.74 14.21
CA ASN A 133 3.37 -3.15 13.21
C ASN A 133 3.05 -2.61 11.81
N ILE A 134 1.74 -2.46 11.51
CA ILE A 134 1.28 -1.78 10.30
C ILE A 134 1.13 -0.28 10.59
N GLY A 135 0.49 0.05 11.71
CA GLY A 135 0.23 1.43 12.13
C GLY A 135 -0.68 2.14 11.14
N TYR A 136 -0.21 3.25 10.60
CA TYR A 136 -0.89 4.02 9.56
C TYR A 136 0.04 4.19 8.35
N CYS A 137 -0.50 3.95 7.17
CA CYS A 137 0.17 4.19 5.90
C CYS A 137 -0.68 5.16 5.08
N GLN A 138 -0.01 6.17 4.51
CA GLN A 138 -0.63 7.08 3.56
C GLN A 138 -1.26 6.28 2.41
N ALA A 139 -2.53 6.59 2.10
CA ALA A 139 -3.49 5.86 1.25
C ALA A 139 -4.59 5.15 2.03
N MET A 140 -4.34 4.72 3.27
CA MET A 140 -5.38 4.10 4.11
C MET A 140 -6.56 5.05 4.35
N ASN A 141 -6.29 6.34 4.49
CA ASN A 141 -7.31 7.38 4.60
C ASN A 141 -8.25 7.41 3.39
N ILE A 142 -7.72 7.29 2.17
CA ILE A 142 -8.53 7.30 0.94
C ILE A 142 -9.44 6.07 0.90
N VAL A 143 -8.88 4.88 1.13
CA VAL A 143 -9.64 3.63 1.10
C VAL A 143 -10.70 3.64 2.21
N THR A 144 -10.33 4.01 3.43
CA THR A 144 -11.24 4.04 4.59
C THR A 144 -12.37 5.04 4.39
N SER A 145 -12.09 6.21 3.80
CA SER A 145 -13.13 7.17 3.44
C SER A 145 -14.19 6.54 2.52
N VAL A 146 -13.79 5.76 1.52
CA VAL A 146 -14.74 5.07 0.63
C VAL A 146 -15.52 3.99 1.37
N LEU A 147 -14.87 3.21 2.25
CA LEU A 147 -15.56 2.20 3.06
C LEU A 147 -16.66 2.82 3.92
N LEU A 148 -16.39 3.97 4.54
CA LEU A 148 -17.35 4.72 5.37
C LEU A 148 -18.55 5.29 4.59
N LEU A 149 -18.48 5.38 3.26
CA LEU A 149 -19.63 5.81 2.45
C LEU A 149 -20.68 4.71 2.28
N TYR A 150 -20.26 3.45 2.35
CA TYR A 150 -21.13 2.30 2.04
C TYR A 150 -21.37 1.37 3.22
N ALA A 151 -20.59 1.49 4.28
CA ALA A 151 -20.67 0.67 5.49
C ALA A 151 -20.80 1.56 6.73
N LYS A 152 -21.36 1.00 7.81
CA LYS A 152 -21.32 1.65 9.13
C LYS A 152 -19.88 1.75 9.63
N GLU A 153 -19.65 2.57 10.64
CA GLU A 153 -18.33 2.83 11.17
C GLU A 153 -17.56 1.57 11.61
N GLU A 154 -18.18 0.70 12.41
CA GLU A 154 -17.57 -0.58 12.82
C GLU A 154 -17.38 -1.54 11.63
N GLU A 155 -18.34 -1.57 10.71
CA GLU A 155 -18.27 -2.41 9.50
C GLU A 155 -17.09 -1.97 8.62
N ALA A 156 -16.88 -0.66 8.44
CA ALA A 156 -15.75 -0.08 7.72
C ALA A 156 -14.41 -0.39 8.41
N PHE A 157 -14.36 -0.39 9.74
CA PHE A 157 -13.19 -0.86 10.49
C PHE A 157 -12.83 -2.31 10.15
N TRP A 158 -13.81 -3.22 10.16
CA TRP A 158 -13.54 -4.63 9.83
C TRP A 158 -13.19 -4.85 8.35
N LEU A 159 -13.75 -4.06 7.44
CA LEU A 159 -13.32 -4.04 6.03
C LEU A 159 -11.87 -3.59 5.89
N LEU A 160 -11.45 -2.56 6.63
CA LEU A 160 -10.06 -2.10 6.66
C LEU A 160 -9.13 -3.18 7.22
N VAL A 161 -9.54 -3.86 8.30
CA VAL A 161 -8.79 -5.01 8.86
C VAL A 161 -8.60 -6.11 7.82
N ALA A 162 -9.68 -6.55 7.17
CA ALA A 162 -9.60 -7.57 6.14
C ALA A 162 -8.70 -7.14 4.97
N LEU A 163 -8.79 -5.88 4.56
CA LEU A 163 -8.01 -5.32 3.46
C LEU A 163 -6.52 -5.32 3.78
N CYS A 164 -6.11 -4.78 4.92
CA CYS A 164 -4.71 -4.62 5.28
C CYS A 164 -4.04 -5.91 5.77
N GLU A 165 -4.76 -6.79 6.48
CA GLU A 165 -4.18 -7.99 7.10
C GLU A 165 -4.33 -9.25 6.24
N ARG A 166 -5.32 -9.31 5.32
CA ARG A 166 -5.60 -10.52 4.53
C ARG A 166 -5.56 -10.33 3.03
N MET A 167 -6.21 -9.29 2.51
CA MET A 167 -6.34 -9.12 1.05
C MET A 167 -5.08 -8.50 0.41
N LEU A 168 -4.40 -7.61 1.14
CA LEU A 168 -3.20 -6.90 0.71
C LEU A 168 -2.10 -7.00 1.78
N PRO A 169 -1.58 -8.21 2.05
CA PRO A 169 -0.55 -8.40 3.07
C PRO A 169 0.70 -7.56 2.74
N ASP A 170 1.27 -6.94 3.76
CA ASP A 170 2.47 -6.09 3.68
C ASP A 170 2.33 -4.81 2.83
N TYR A 171 1.15 -4.47 2.32
CA TYR A 171 0.96 -3.25 1.51
C TYR A 171 1.07 -1.96 2.30
N TYR A 172 0.46 -1.95 3.50
CA TYR A 172 0.29 -0.74 4.31
C TYR A 172 1.24 -0.70 5.51
N ASN A 173 2.29 -1.52 5.52
CA ASN A 173 3.33 -1.38 6.53
C ASN A 173 4.25 -0.18 6.21
N THR A 174 5.11 0.20 7.16
CA THR A 174 5.97 1.40 7.04
C THR A 174 6.88 1.39 5.82
N ARG A 175 7.25 0.21 5.31
CA ARG A 175 8.13 0.04 4.14
C ARG A 175 7.38 -0.30 2.86
N VAL A 176 6.04 -0.37 2.91
CA VAL A 176 5.12 -0.75 1.82
C VAL A 176 5.62 -1.95 1.00
N VAL A 177 6.19 -2.96 1.68
CA VAL A 177 6.95 -4.05 1.04
C VAL A 177 6.07 -4.83 0.06
N GLY A 178 4.84 -5.14 0.45
CA GLY A 178 3.89 -5.87 -0.41
C GLY A 178 3.55 -5.09 -1.68
N ALA A 179 3.37 -3.77 -1.58
CA ALA A 179 3.09 -2.91 -2.72
C ALA A 179 4.30 -2.81 -3.66
N LEU A 180 5.53 -2.71 -3.13
CA LEU A 180 6.76 -2.73 -3.93
C LEU A 180 6.99 -4.08 -4.62
N VAL A 181 6.64 -5.19 -3.97
CA VAL A 181 6.68 -6.52 -4.59
C VAL A 181 5.72 -6.57 -5.77
N ASP A 182 4.49 -6.11 -5.58
CA ASP A 182 3.48 -6.12 -6.64
C ASP A 182 3.75 -5.10 -7.75
N GLN A 183 4.42 -3.99 -7.46
CA GLN A 183 5.02 -3.13 -8.49
C GLN A 183 6.00 -3.95 -9.36
N GLY A 184 6.91 -4.71 -8.75
CA GLY A 184 7.84 -5.56 -9.50
C GLY A 184 7.14 -6.65 -10.31
N VAL A 185 6.05 -7.23 -9.78
CA VAL A 185 5.20 -8.18 -10.52
C VAL A 185 4.53 -7.49 -11.71
N PHE A 186 4.03 -6.27 -11.52
CA PHE A 186 3.39 -5.50 -12.57
C PHE A 186 4.37 -5.10 -13.67
N GLU A 187 5.60 -4.72 -13.32
CA GLU A 187 6.67 -4.47 -14.30
C GLU A 187 6.97 -5.71 -15.15
N GLU A 188 7.03 -6.90 -14.55
CA GLU A 188 7.25 -8.15 -15.28
C GLU A 188 6.05 -8.53 -16.15
N LEU A 189 4.82 -8.35 -15.66
CA LEU A 189 3.61 -8.53 -16.47
C LEU A 189 3.53 -7.54 -17.63
N ALA A 190 3.88 -6.27 -17.42
CA ALA A 190 3.92 -5.26 -18.48
C ALA A 190 4.96 -5.64 -19.55
N ARG A 191 6.12 -6.15 -19.14
CA ARG A 191 7.12 -6.68 -20.07
C ARG A 191 6.58 -7.86 -20.90
N ASP A 192 5.83 -8.76 -20.28
CA ASP A 192 5.33 -9.96 -20.96
C ASP A 192 4.17 -9.65 -21.92
N TYR A 193 3.24 -8.77 -21.53
CA TYR A 193 2.01 -8.52 -22.29
C TYR A 193 2.08 -7.31 -23.23
N ILE A 194 2.87 -6.29 -22.90
CA ILE A 194 3.01 -5.03 -23.66
C ILE A 194 4.50 -4.62 -23.78
N PRO A 195 5.39 -5.49 -24.29
CA PRO A 195 6.85 -5.32 -24.23
C PRO A 195 7.35 -4.01 -24.85
N GLN A 196 6.80 -3.61 -26.00
CA GLN A 196 7.21 -2.37 -26.69
C GLN A 196 6.96 -1.13 -25.83
N LEU A 197 5.83 -1.11 -25.12
CA LEU A 197 5.52 -0.02 -24.21
C LEU A 197 6.37 -0.10 -22.93
N TYR A 198 6.59 -1.32 -22.42
CA TYR A 198 7.43 -1.54 -21.25
C TYR A 198 8.83 -0.96 -21.45
N ASP A 199 9.51 -1.31 -22.55
CA ASP A 199 10.87 -0.84 -22.82
C ASP A 199 10.94 0.69 -22.86
N CYS A 200 9.98 1.34 -23.53
CA CYS A 200 9.91 2.80 -23.63
C CYS A 200 9.62 3.48 -22.28
N MET A 201 8.68 2.95 -21.50
CA MET A 201 8.26 3.58 -20.23
C MET A 201 9.18 3.25 -19.05
N GLN A 202 9.94 2.15 -19.13
CA GLN A 202 10.91 1.76 -18.11
C GLN A 202 12.08 2.74 -18.07
N ASP A 203 12.55 3.22 -19.23
CA ASP A 203 13.60 4.25 -19.33
C ASP A 203 13.16 5.57 -18.69
N LEU A 204 11.86 5.88 -18.73
CA LEU A 204 11.25 7.06 -18.11
C LEU A 204 10.87 6.84 -16.63
N GLY A 205 10.95 5.62 -16.10
CA GLY A 205 10.54 5.30 -14.73
C GLY A 205 9.03 5.44 -14.45
N VAL A 206 8.19 5.54 -15.49
CA VAL A 206 6.76 5.85 -15.36
C VAL A 206 6.00 4.68 -14.74
N ILE A 207 6.27 3.43 -15.17
CA ILE A 207 5.57 2.23 -14.68
C ILE A 207 5.74 2.07 -13.17
N SER A 208 6.97 2.25 -12.67
CA SER A 208 7.27 2.20 -11.25
C SER A 208 6.55 3.30 -10.47
N THR A 209 6.47 4.51 -11.03
CA THR A 209 5.84 5.68 -10.38
C THR A 209 4.32 5.54 -10.28
N ILE A 210 3.64 5.12 -11.35
CA ILE A 210 2.17 5.02 -11.37
C ILE A 210 1.64 3.84 -10.56
N SER A 211 2.35 2.71 -10.58
CA SER A 211 1.85 1.45 -10.03
C SER A 211 1.63 1.52 -8.52
N LEU A 212 2.55 2.13 -7.76
CA LEU A 212 2.35 2.32 -6.31
C LEU A 212 1.08 3.09 -6.00
N SER A 213 0.86 4.23 -6.68
CA SER A 213 -0.34 5.06 -6.48
C SER A 213 -1.62 4.29 -6.80
N TRP A 214 -1.65 3.59 -7.94
CA TRP A 214 -2.80 2.79 -8.37
C TRP A 214 -3.11 1.65 -7.40
N PHE A 215 -2.07 0.98 -6.88
CA PHE A 215 -2.24 -0.25 -6.11
C PHE A 215 -2.56 0.06 -4.64
N LEU A 216 -1.88 1.04 -4.03
CA LEU A 216 -2.12 1.44 -2.65
C LEU A 216 -3.53 2.00 -2.42
N THR A 217 -4.10 2.66 -3.44
CA THR A 217 -5.43 3.26 -3.36
C THR A 217 -6.51 2.48 -4.10
N LEU A 218 -6.19 1.33 -4.71
CA LEU A 218 -7.13 0.57 -5.56
C LEU A 218 -7.79 1.45 -6.64
N PHE A 219 -6.99 2.30 -7.28
CA PHE A 219 -7.38 3.34 -8.24
C PHE A 219 -8.25 4.49 -7.70
N LEU A 220 -8.64 4.50 -6.42
CA LEU A 220 -9.54 5.50 -5.85
C LEU A 220 -9.05 6.95 -5.99
N SER A 221 -7.73 7.18 -6.04
CA SER A 221 -7.16 8.52 -6.13
C SER A 221 -6.92 9.02 -7.56
N VAL A 222 -7.14 8.20 -8.58
CA VAL A 222 -6.73 8.50 -9.96
C VAL A 222 -7.86 8.42 -10.98
N MET A 223 -9.07 8.01 -10.59
CA MET A 223 -10.21 7.87 -11.50
C MET A 223 -11.50 8.37 -10.86
N PRO A 224 -12.52 8.82 -11.64
CA PRO A 224 -13.85 9.21 -11.15
C PRO A 224 -14.39 8.28 -10.07
N PHE A 225 -14.86 8.86 -8.94
CA PHE A 225 -15.30 8.10 -7.76
C PHE A 225 -16.28 6.98 -8.12
N GLU A 226 -17.29 7.30 -8.93
CA GLU A 226 -18.31 6.35 -9.42
C GLU A 226 -17.73 5.16 -10.20
N SER A 227 -16.62 5.36 -10.88
CA SER A 227 -15.91 4.32 -11.62
C SER A 227 -14.98 3.54 -10.68
N ALA A 228 -14.32 4.23 -9.75
CA ALA A 228 -13.40 3.63 -8.79
C ALA A 228 -14.11 2.65 -7.85
N VAL A 229 -15.32 2.98 -7.40
CA VAL A 229 -16.12 2.09 -6.54
C VAL A 229 -16.47 0.77 -7.25
N VAL A 230 -16.67 0.77 -8.56
CA VAL A 230 -16.88 -0.47 -9.34
C VAL A 230 -15.61 -1.33 -9.38
N VAL A 231 -14.42 -0.71 -9.41
CA VAL A 231 -13.15 -1.43 -9.28
C VAL A 231 -13.04 -2.08 -7.90
N VAL A 232 -13.45 -1.35 -6.84
CA VAL A 232 -13.49 -1.86 -5.46
C VAL A 232 -14.48 -3.02 -5.32
N ASP A 233 -15.66 -2.97 -5.96
CA ASP A 233 -16.61 -4.09 -6.02
C ASP A 233 -15.94 -5.36 -6.56
N CYS A 234 -15.20 -5.22 -7.67
CA CYS A 234 -14.49 -6.34 -8.29
C CYS A 234 -13.33 -6.84 -7.41
N PHE A 235 -12.61 -5.93 -6.75
CA PHE A 235 -11.51 -6.25 -5.85
C PHE A 235 -11.98 -7.08 -4.65
N PHE A 236 -13.11 -6.71 -4.01
CA PHE A 236 -13.63 -7.50 -2.88
C PHE A 236 -14.03 -8.92 -3.28
N TYR A 237 -14.37 -9.15 -4.56
CA TYR A 237 -14.69 -10.46 -5.08
C TYR A 237 -13.47 -11.28 -5.57
N GLU A 238 -12.67 -10.73 -6.48
CA GLU A 238 -11.54 -11.42 -7.14
C GLU A 238 -10.18 -11.21 -6.45
N GLY A 239 -10.09 -10.28 -5.50
CA GLY A 239 -8.84 -9.82 -4.91
C GLY A 239 -8.00 -8.97 -5.86
N ILE A 240 -6.73 -8.81 -5.51
CA ILE A 240 -5.76 -7.92 -6.19
C ILE A 240 -5.52 -8.24 -7.67
N LYS A 241 -5.84 -9.46 -8.13
CA LYS A 241 -5.73 -9.86 -9.54
C LYS A 241 -6.41 -8.88 -10.49
N VAL A 242 -7.59 -8.38 -10.12
CA VAL A 242 -8.34 -7.44 -10.99
C VAL A 242 -7.60 -6.11 -11.15
N ILE A 243 -6.85 -5.68 -10.14
CA ILE A 243 -6.07 -4.44 -10.17
C ILE A 243 -4.93 -4.55 -11.18
N PHE A 244 -4.23 -5.69 -11.23
CA PHE A 244 -3.22 -5.95 -12.25
C PHE A 244 -3.80 -5.96 -13.67
N GLN A 245 -4.91 -6.67 -13.87
CA GLN A 245 -5.57 -6.76 -15.18
C GLN A 245 -6.04 -5.39 -15.66
N LEU A 246 -6.64 -4.61 -14.75
CA LEU A 246 -7.10 -3.26 -15.04
C LEU A 246 -5.93 -2.32 -15.37
N ALA A 247 -4.85 -2.37 -14.59
CA ALA A 247 -3.65 -1.57 -14.83
C ALA A 247 -3.03 -1.85 -16.21
N LEU A 248 -2.93 -3.12 -16.61
CA LEU A 248 -2.48 -3.50 -17.95
C LEU A 248 -3.44 -3.00 -19.04
N ALA A 249 -4.75 -3.06 -18.80
CA ALA A 249 -5.74 -2.57 -19.75
C ALA A 249 -5.67 -1.05 -19.94
N VAL A 250 -5.40 -0.30 -18.87
CA VAL A 250 -5.16 1.14 -18.94
C VAL A 250 -3.91 1.45 -19.77
N LEU A 251 -2.80 0.72 -19.56
CA LEU A 251 -1.59 0.90 -20.35
C LEU A 251 -1.80 0.52 -21.82
N ASP A 252 -2.40 -0.65 -22.09
CA ASP A 252 -2.70 -1.16 -23.42
C ASP A 252 -3.60 -0.21 -24.22
N ALA A 253 -4.61 0.38 -23.59
CA ALA A 253 -5.51 1.35 -24.23
C ALA A 253 -4.80 2.66 -24.64
N ASN A 254 -3.62 2.95 -24.08
CA ASN A 254 -2.87 4.18 -24.33
C ASN A 254 -1.51 3.93 -25.01
N VAL A 255 -1.22 2.72 -25.47
CA VAL A 255 0.08 2.33 -26.08
C VAL A 255 0.55 3.33 -27.13
N GLU A 256 -0.29 3.65 -28.12
CA GLU A 256 0.10 4.55 -29.21
C GLU A 256 0.48 5.96 -28.71
N LYS A 257 -0.22 6.48 -27.69
CA LYS A 257 0.05 7.82 -27.15
C LYS A 257 1.31 7.81 -26.30
N LEU A 258 1.47 6.79 -25.46
CA LEU A 258 2.60 6.67 -24.55
C LEU A 258 3.92 6.42 -25.29
N LEU A 259 3.92 5.64 -26.38
CA LEU A 259 5.11 5.44 -27.22
C LEU A 259 5.61 6.73 -27.88
N ASN A 260 4.76 7.76 -27.98
CA ASN A 260 5.13 9.05 -28.55
C ASN A 260 5.53 10.09 -27.48
N CYS A 261 5.46 9.75 -26.20
CA CYS A 261 5.89 10.61 -25.11
C CYS A 261 7.42 10.70 -25.06
N LYS A 262 7.94 11.89 -24.72
CA LYS A 262 9.38 12.16 -24.65
C LYS A 262 9.93 12.18 -23.24
N ASP A 263 9.07 12.43 -22.27
CA ASP A 263 9.41 12.49 -20.85
C ASP A 263 8.28 11.89 -20.00
N ASP A 264 8.58 11.71 -18.72
CA ASP A 264 7.68 11.16 -17.72
C ASP A 264 6.44 12.06 -17.50
N GLY A 265 6.60 13.39 -17.52
CA GLY A 265 5.51 14.35 -17.37
C GLY A 265 4.43 14.24 -18.44
N GLU A 266 4.83 14.09 -19.71
CA GLU A 266 3.92 13.84 -20.83
C GLU A 266 3.15 12.53 -20.64
N ALA A 267 3.84 11.45 -20.26
CA ALA A 267 3.23 10.14 -20.05
C ALA A 267 2.22 10.17 -18.88
N MET A 268 2.58 10.82 -17.76
CA MET A 268 1.69 11.01 -16.61
C MET A 268 0.43 11.81 -16.99
N THR A 269 0.58 12.83 -17.85
CA THR A 269 -0.55 13.63 -18.35
C THR A 269 -1.48 12.78 -19.23
N VAL A 270 -0.93 11.95 -20.13
CA VAL A 270 -1.73 11.05 -20.98
C VAL A 270 -2.55 10.08 -20.12
N LEU A 271 -1.91 9.45 -19.14
CA LEU A 271 -2.56 8.49 -18.24
C LEU A 271 -3.62 9.15 -17.35
N GLY A 272 -3.30 10.32 -16.76
CA GLY A 272 -4.24 11.09 -15.95
C GLY A 272 -5.50 11.45 -16.73
N ARG A 273 -5.34 12.01 -17.94
CA ARG A 273 -6.48 12.37 -18.80
C ARG A 273 -7.29 11.17 -19.25
N TYR A 274 -6.65 10.03 -19.50
CA TYR A 274 -7.38 8.80 -19.79
C TYR A 274 -8.22 8.36 -18.60
N LEU A 275 -7.63 8.28 -17.40
CA LEU A 275 -8.32 7.83 -16.19
C LEU A 275 -9.44 8.79 -15.77
N ASP A 276 -9.25 10.10 -15.91
CA ASP A 276 -10.29 11.13 -15.71
C ASP A 276 -11.48 10.94 -16.66
N SER A 277 -11.24 10.42 -17.87
CA SER A 277 -12.28 10.15 -18.86
C SER A 277 -13.05 8.83 -18.64
N VAL A 278 -12.65 8.03 -17.64
CA VAL A 278 -13.31 6.76 -17.31
C VAL A 278 -14.55 7.02 -16.48
N THR A 279 -15.73 6.94 -17.08
CA THR A 279 -17.00 7.23 -16.43
C THR A 279 -17.86 5.98 -16.22
N ASN A 280 -18.77 6.07 -15.27
CA ASN A 280 -19.79 5.05 -15.01
C ASN A 280 -21.12 5.50 -15.61
N LYS A 281 -21.51 4.93 -16.76
CA LYS A 281 -22.77 5.24 -17.45
C LYS A 281 -24.02 4.73 -16.76
N ASP A 282 -23.87 4.02 -15.65
CA ASP A 282 -24.95 3.51 -14.82
C ASP A 282 -25.06 4.25 -13.48
N SER A 283 -24.15 5.19 -13.18
CA SER A 283 -24.16 5.91 -11.89
C SER A 283 -25.37 6.83 -11.76
N THR A 284 -25.96 6.81 -10.56
CA THR A 284 -27.10 7.67 -10.20
C THR A 284 -26.68 9.01 -9.61
N LEU A 285 -25.40 9.15 -9.27
CA LEU A 285 -24.82 10.31 -8.61
C LEU A 285 -24.38 11.37 -9.64
N PRO A 286 -24.48 12.66 -9.31
CA PRO A 286 -23.94 13.71 -10.15
C PRO A 286 -22.41 13.54 -10.28
N PRO A 287 -21.81 13.77 -11.46
CA PRO A 287 -20.36 13.69 -11.62
C PRO A 287 -19.69 14.66 -10.64
N ILE A 288 -18.91 14.13 -9.69
CA ILE A 288 -18.03 14.94 -8.87
C ILE A 288 -16.76 15.16 -9.71
N PRO A 289 -16.45 16.40 -10.15
CA PRO A 289 -15.29 16.66 -10.98
C PRO A 289 -14.03 16.53 -10.13
N HIS A 290 -13.14 15.60 -10.50
CA HIS A 290 -11.85 15.45 -9.83
C HIS A 290 -10.96 16.67 -10.00
N LEU A 291 -10.20 17.00 -8.95
CA LEU A 291 -9.24 18.10 -8.91
C LEU A 291 -8.25 18.11 -10.10
N HIS A 292 -7.86 16.94 -10.63
CA HIS A 292 -6.96 16.82 -11.78
C HIS A 292 -7.60 17.26 -13.10
N SER A 293 -8.91 17.03 -13.28
CA SER A 293 -9.67 17.45 -14.46
C SER A 293 -9.79 18.97 -14.59
N LEU A 294 -9.66 19.72 -13.49
CA LEU A 294 -9.73 21.18 -13.47
C LEU A 294 -8.41 21.85 -13.87
N LEU A 295 -7.32 21.09 -13.96
CA LEU A 295 -5.98 21.61 -14.27
C LEU A 295 -5.59 21.42 -15.74
N SER A 296 -6.38 20.67 -16.51
CA SER A 296 -6.08 20.30 -17.91
C SER A 296 -7.06 20.94 -18.92
N ASP A 297 -7.16 22.28 -18.93
CA ASP A 297 -8.14 23.00 -19.76
C ASP A 297 -7.70 23.25 -21.22
N ASP A 298 -6.44 23.01 -21.59
CA ASP A 298 -5.89 23.50 -22.88
C ASP A 298 -5.95 22.52 -24.07
N ILE A 299 -6.49 21.31 -23.90
CA ILE A 299 -6.53 20.30 -24.98
C ILE A 299 -7.93 19.68 -25.03
N GLY A 300 -8.50 19.58 -26.24
CA GLY A 300 -9.87 19.12 -26.49
C GLY A 300 -10.28 17.80 -25.81
N PRO A 301 -11.59 17.50 -25.76
CA PRO A 301 -12.15 16.45 -24.91
C PRO A 301 -11.60 15.05 -25.27
N TYR A 302 -11.17 14.31 -24.24
CA TYR A 302 -10.79 12.91 -24.37
C TYR A 302 -12.06 12.06 -24.60
N PRO A 303 -12.03 11.02 -25.47
CA PRO A 303 -13.19 10.15 -25.66
C PRO A 303 -13.58 9.46 -24.35
N GLU A 304 -14.84 9.61 -23.95
CA GLU A 304 -15.37 8.99 -22.72
C GLU A 304 -15.30 7.46 -22.78
N VAL A 305 -14.71 6.85 -21.74
CA VAL A 305 -14.54 5.39 -21.62
C VAL A 305 -15.46 4.87 -20.52
N ASP A 306 -16.30 3.90 -20.86
CA ASP A 306 -17.17 3.25 -19.86
C ASP A 306 -16.38 2.26 -19.00
N ILE A 307 -16.51 2.37 -17.67
CA ILE A 307 -15.78 1.51 -16.72
C ILE A 307 -16.09 0.02 -16.89
N PHE A 308 -17.34 -0.36 -17.14
CA PHE A 308 -17.70 -1.77 -17.34
C PHE A 308 -17.09 -2.34 -18.61
N ARG A 309 -16.97 -1.52 -19.67
CA ARG A 309 -16.23 -1.89 -20.87
C ARG A 309 -14.73 -2.05 -20.60
N LEU A 310 -14.12 -1.16 -19.81
CA LEU A 310 -12.71 -1.25 -19.45
C LEU A 310 -12.43 -2.52 -18.64
N ILE A 311 -13.24 -2.79 -17.61
CA ILE A 311 -13.17 -4.02 -16.81
C ILE A 311 -13.32 -5.23 -17.73
N ARG A 312 -14.36 -5.30 -18.57
CA ARG A 312 -14.53 -6.43 -19.51
C ARG A 312 -13.31 -6.63 -20.41
N THR A 313 -12.78 -5.56 -20.98
CA THR A 313 -11.59 -5.60 -21.84
C THR A 313 -10.38 -6.16 -21.08
N SER A 314 -10.24 -5.81 -19.79
CA SER A 314 -9.17 -6.34 -18.95
C SER A 314 -9.26 -7.87 -18.76
N TYR A 315 -10.46 -8.42 -18.58
CA TYR A 315 -10.67 -9.88 -18.48
C TYR A 315 -10.49 -10.58 -19.82
N GLU A 316 -10.94 -9.95 -20.91
CA GLU A 316 -10.80 -10.52 -22.27
C GLU A 316 -9.33 -10.60 -22.70
N LYS A 317 -8.55 -9.53 -22.47
CA LYS A 317 -7.14 -9.46 -22.88
C LYS A 317 -6.18 -10.11 -21.90
N PHE A 318 -6.42 -9.96 -20.59
CA PHE A 318 -5.50 -10.37 -19.53
C PHE A 318 -6.09 -11.45 -18.61
N GLY A 319 -7.13 -12.15 -19.06
CA GLY A 319 -7.79 -13.24 -18.31
C GLY A 319 -6.89 -14.45 -18.00
N THR A 320 -5.76 -14.59 -18.70
CA THR A 320 -4.73 -15.61 -18.44
C THR A 320 -3.97 -15.37 -17.14
N ILE A 321 -3.98 -14.14 -16.61
CA ILE A 321 -3.34 -13.81 -15.34
C ILE A 321 -4.17 -14.42 -14.21
N ARG A 322 -3.63 -15.44 -13.56
CA ARG A 322 -4.27 -16.14 -12.43
C ARG A 322 -3.64 -15.73 -11.11
N ALA A 323 -4.37 -15.93 -10.01
CA ALA A 323 -3.87 -15.64 -8.67
C ALA A 323 -2.60 -16.43 -8.33
N ASP A 324 -2.49 -17.69 -8.75
CA ASP A 324 -1.30 -18.51 -8.50
C ASP A 324 -0.07 -18.05 -9.29
N LEU A 325 -0.26 -17.51 -10.50
CA LEU A 325 0.82 -16.89 -11.26
C LEU A 325 1.34 -15.66 -10.53
N ILE A 326 0.45 -14.79 -10.04
CA ILE A 326 0.82 -13.61 -9.25
C ILE A 326 1.62 -14.03 -8.00
N GLU A 327 1.17 -15.05 -7.26
CA GLU A 327 1.91 -15.57 -6.09
C GLU A 327 3.31 -16.09 -6.44
N GLN A 328 3.46 -16.80 -7.55
CA GLN A 328 4.78 -17.26 -8.02
C GLN A 328 5.70 -16.09 -8.34
N MET A 329 5.19 -15.06 -9.02
CA MET A 329 5.95 -13.85 -9.34
C MET A 329 6.30 -13.06 -8.09
N ARG A 330 5.39 -12.96 -7.11
CA ARG A 330 5.65 -12.33 -5.80
C ARG A 330 6.84 -12.95 -5.09
N PHE A 331 6.97 -14.28 -5.11
CA PHE A 331 8.11 -14.97 -4.48
C PHE A 331 9.45 -14.51 -5.08
N LYS A 332 9.52 -14.42 -6.40
CA LYS A 332 10.71 -13.96 -7.12
C LYS A 332 11.03 -12.49 -6.82
N GLN A 333 10.02 -11.62 -6.83
CA GLN A 333 10.20 -10.18 -6.66
C GLN A 333 10.49 -9.80 -5.20
N ARG A 334 9.99 -10.57 -4.22
CA ARG A 334 10.20 -10.31 -2.78
C ARG A 334 11.67 -10.23 -2.38
N LEU A 335 12.51 -11.15 -2.86
CA LEU A 335 13.95 -11.10 -2.55
C LEU A 335 14.61 -9.83 -3.11
N LYS A 336 14.26 -9.47 -4.35
CA LYS A 336 14.79 -8.27 -5.03
C LYS A 336 14.39 -6.99 -4.30
N VAL A 337 13.13 -6.88 -3.88
CA VAL A 337 12.63 -5.72 -3.12
C VAL A 337 13.34 -5.60 -1.77
N ILE A 338 13.45 -6.69 -1.02
CA ILE A 338 14.15 -6.68 0.27
C ILE A 338 15.60 -6.24 0.08
N GLN A 339 16.31 -6.80 -0.90
CA GLN A 339 17.69 -6.40 -1.19
C GLN A 339 17.79 -4.91 -1.56
N THR A 340 16.88 -4.40 -2.39
CA THR A 340 16.87 -2.99 -2.82
C THR A 340 16.63 -2.04 -1.63
N LEU A 341 15.74 -2.41 -0.70
CA LEU A 341 15.48 -1.63 0.52
C LEU A 341 16.71 -1.62 1.44
N GLU A 342 17.38 -2.76 1.59
CA GLU A 342 18.61 -2.88 2.37
C GLU A 342 19.77 -2.08 1.75
N ASP A 343 19.94 -2.13 0.43
CA ASP A 343 20.97 -1.35 -0.27
C ASP A 343 20.71 0.16 -0.17
N THR A 344 19.44 0.57 -0.17
CA THR A 344 19.06 1.97 0.02
C THR A 344 19.31 2.42 1.45
N THR A 345 19.03 1.57 2.44
CA THR A 345 19.32 1.82 3.85
C THR A 345 20.82 1.96 4.08
N LYS A 346 21.63 1.04 3.56
CA LYS A 346 23.10 1.11 3.61
C LYS A 346 23.62 2.42 3.05
N ARG A 347 23.20 2.80 1.84
CA ARG A 347 23.64 4.05 1.19
C ARG A 347 23.28 5.29 2.03
N ASN A 348 22.09 5.31 2.64
CA ASN A 348 21.68 6.40 3.52
C ASN A 348 22.54 6.49 4.77
N VAL A 349 22.84 5.36 5.42
CA VAL A 349 23.74 5.28 6.58
C VAL A 349 25.13 5.82 6.23
N VAL A 350 25.73 5.30 5.17
CA VAL A 350 27.10 5.65 4.73
C VAL A 350 27.18 7.14 4.37
N ARG A 351 26.20 7.67 3.64
CA ARG A 351 26.16 9.09 3.27
C ARG A 351 26.09 10.03 4.47
N THR A 352 25.45 9.60 5.56
CA THR A 352 25.37 10.39 6.79
C THR A 352 26.64 10.32 7.62
N ILE A 353 27.31 9.16 7.67
CA ILE A 353 28.49 8.95 8.51
C ILE A 353 29.79 9.44 7.85
N VAL A 354 29.87 9.42 6.51
CA VAL A 354 31.07 9.87 5.79
C VAL A 354 31.43 11.33 6.08
N THR A 355 30.45 12.17 6.43
CA THR A 355 30.71 13.57 6.80
C THR A 355 31.31 13.74 8.20
N GLU A 356 31.28 12.69 9.03
CA GLU A 356 31.69 12.72 10.44
C GLU A 356 32.98 11.94 10.71
N THR A 357 33.48 11.19 9.72
CA THR A 357 34.57 10.23 9.87
C THR A 357 35.64 10.43 8.81
N SER A 358 36.84 9.91 9.05
CA SER A 358 37.95 10.00 8.08
C SER A 358 37.98 8.86 7.06
N PHE A 359 37.03 7.93 7.14
CA PHE A 359 36.93 6.78 6.24
C PHE A 359 36.36 7.18 4.87
N THR A 360 36.80 6.49 3.84
CA THR A 360 36.22 6.57 2.49
C THR A 360 34.85 5.87 2.43
N ILE A 361 34.06 6.18 1.40
CA ILE A 361 32.74 5.55 1.19
C ILE A 361 32.88 4.02 1.08
N ASP A 362 33.88 3.54 0.34
CA ASP A 362 34.10 2.10 0.13
C ASP A 362 34.43 1.38 1.46
N GLU A 363 35.30 1.97 2.28
CA GLU A 363 35.65 1.44 3.61
C GLU A 363 34.41 1.40 4.54
N LEU A 364 33.57 2.44 4.50
CA LEU A 364 32.33 2.49 5.28
C LEU A 364 31.32 1.43 4.83
N GLU A 365 31.23 1.16 3.53
CA GLU A 365 30.37 0.10 3.01
C GLU A 365 30.84 -1.30 3.45
N GLU A 366 32.15 -1.56 3.45
CA GLU A 366 32.73 -2.81 3.95
C GLU A 366 32.51 -2.98 5.46
N LEU A 367 32.77 -1.93 6.24
CA LEU A 367 32.53 -1.93 7.68
C LEU A 367 31.05 -2.15 8.01
N TYR A 368 30.14 -1.55 7.24
CA TYR A 368 28.69 -1.75 7.40
C TYR A 368 28.30 -3.20 7.11
N ALA A 369 28.85 -3.80 6.05
CA ALA A 369 28.59 -5.20 5.71
C ALA A 369 29.06 -6.14 6.83
N LEU A 370 30.26 -5.90 7.40
CA LEU A 370 30.78 -6.66 8.54
C LEU A 370 29.89 -6.50 9.78
N PHE A 371 29.55 -5.25 10.13
CA PHE A 371 28.69 -4.93 11.28
C PHE A 371 27.32 -5.59 11.17
N LYS A 372 26.69 -5.51 9.99
CA LYS A 372 25.41 -6.16 9.71
C LYS A 372 25.52 -7.69 9.75
N ALA A 373 26.58 -8.27 9.21
CA ALA A 373 26.78 -9.72 9.25
C ALA A 373 26.86 -10.23 10.70
N GLU A 374 27.52 -9.50 11.59
CA GLU A 374 27.63 -9.89 13.00
C GLU A 374 26.35 -9.65 13.81
N HIS A 375 25.61 -8.58 13.46
CA HIS A 375 24.25 -8.42 13.95
C HIS A 375 23.39 -9.66 13.61
N LEU A 376 23.43 -10.11 12.35
CA LEU A 376 22.62 -11.24 11.88
C LEU A 376 23.10 -12.60 12.40
N THR A 377 24.41 -12.81 12.56
CA THR A 377 24.97 -14.13 12.96
C THR A 377 24.51 -14.55 14.34
N SER A 378 24.43 -13.62 15.30
CA SER A 378 23.88 -13.90 16.64
C SER A 378 22.36 -14.09 16.64
N CYS A 379 21.63 -13.41 15.77
CA CYS A 379 20.18 -13.58 15.64
C CYS A 379 19.76 -14.99 15.20
N TYR A 380 20.58 -15.68 14.40
CA TYR A 380 20.30 -17.04 13.92
C TYR A 380 21.00 -18.16 14.71
N TRP A 381 22.14 -17.84 15.35
CA TRP A 381 23.00 -18.86 15.98
C TRP A 381 23.32 -18.58 17.46
N GLY A 382 22.87 -17.45 18.02
CA GLY A 382 23.04 -17.05 19.42
C GLY A 382 21.87 -17.55 20.27
N GLY A 383 22.14 -18.51 21.15
CA GLY A 383 21.13 -19.08 22.04
C GLY A 383 20.78 -18.13 23.17
N THR A 384 19.80 -17.23 23.01
CA THR A 384 18.88 -16.75 24.08
C THR A 384 17.83 -15.70 23.67
N SER A 385 17.77 -15.19 22.44
CA SER A 385 16.71 -14.24 22.04
C SER A 385 16.25 -14.43 20.60
N ASN A 386 14.96 -14.22 20.35
CA ASN A 386 14.41 -14.26 19.00
C ASN A 386 15.02 -13.12 18.17
N ALA A 387 15.50 -13.43 16.96
CA ALA A 387 15.98 -12.46 15.97
C ALA A 387 15.04 -11.26 15.75
N THR A 388 13.74 -11.48 15.94
CA THR A 388 12.66 -10.49 15.76
C THR A 388 12.58 -9.44 16.84
N ASP A 389 13.14 -9.67 18.03
CA ASP A 389 13.07 -8.72 19.15
C ASP A 389 14.15 -7.62 19.07
N ARG A 390 15.12 -7.74 18.14
CA ARG A 390 16.30 -6.84 18.05
C ARG A 390 16.43 -6.08 16.73
N HIS A 391 15.59 -6.37 15.74
CA HIS A 391 15.55 -5.61 14.49
C HIS A 391 14.17 -4.99 14.36
N ASP A 392 14.08 -3.71 14.68
CA ASP A 392 12.87 -2.91 14.47
C ASP A 392 13.03 -2.11 13.17
N PRO A 393 12.32 -2.51 12.10
CA PRO A 393 12.42 -1.86 10.80
C PRO A 393 11.86 -0.43 10.79
N SER A 394 11.10 -0.05 11.84
CA SER A 394 10.49 1.27 12.01
C SER A 394 11.45 2.32 12.60
N LEU A 395 12.58 1.89 13.14
CA LEU A 395 13.60 2.81 13.67
C LEU A 395 14.32 3.57 12.55
N PRO A 396 14.88 4.77 12.86
CA PRO A 396 15.76 5.50 11.94
C PRO A 396 16.87 4.60 11.41
N TYR A 397 17.29 4.79 10.16
CA TYR A 397 18.25 3.91 9.46
C TYR A 397 19.58 3.68 10.21
N LEU A 398 20.00 4.63 11.06
CA LEU A 398 21.19 4.52 11.90
C LEU A 398 21.01 3.59 13.11
N GLU A 399 19.77 3.39 13.56
CA GLU A 399 19.43 2.64 14.75
C GLU A 399 18.88 1.25 14.47
N GLN A 400 18.65 0.90 13.19
CA GLN A 400 18.06 -0.37 12.77
C GLN A 400 18.94 -1.59 13.08
N TYR A 401 20.25 -1.38 13.14
CA TYR A 401 21.22 -2.42 13.48
C TYR A 401 22.02 -1.98 14.69
N ARG A 402 21.92 -2.77 15.76
CA ARG A 402 22.66 -2.58 17.00
C ARG A 402 23.29 -3.90 17.42
N ILE A 403 24.49 -3.83 17.99
CA ILE A 403 25.21 -5.01 18.48
C ILE A 403 25.41 -4.92 19.99
N ASP A 404 25.25 -6.04 20.67
CA ASP A 404 25.57 -6.15 22.09
C ASP A 404 27.07 -6.39 22.31
N PHE A 405 27.47 -6.47 23.58
CA PHE A 405 28.87 -6.67 23.94
C PHE A 405 29.49 -7.97 23.38
N GLU A 406 28.73 -9.07 23.36
CA GLU A 406 29.25 -10.36 22.86
C GLU A 406 29.50 -10.30 21.34
N GLN A 407 28.59 -9.65 20.62
CA GLN A 407 28.75 -9.41 19.18
C GLN A 407 29.93 -8.46 18.89
N PHE A 408 30.02 -7.36 19.62
CA PHE A 408 31.14 -6.42 19.48
C PHE A 408 32.48 -7.09 19.78
N LYS A 409 32.54 -7.99 20.78
CA LYS A 409 33.74 -8.75 21.11
C LYS A 409 34.19 -9.64 19.94
N GLY A 410 33.25 -10.32 19.27
CA GLY A 410 33.54 -11.08 18.05
C GLY A 410 34.19 -10.19 16.97
N MET A 411 33.54 -9.06 16.66
CA MET A 411 34.07 -8.07 15.70
C MET A 411 35.44 -7.51 16.10
N PHE A 412 35.64 -7.20 17.39
CA PHE A 412 36.88 -6.63 17.91
C PHE A 412 38.07 -7.54 17.65
N THR A 413 37.91 -8.86 17.81
CA THR A 413 39.00 -9.82 17.52
C THR A 413 39.33 -9.92 16.03
N LEU A 414 38.35 -9.70 15.15
CA LEU A 414 38.55 -9.71 13.69
C LEU A 414 39.22 -8.43 13.20
N LEU A 415 38.81 -7.28 13.74
CA LEU A 415 39.30 -5.96 13.33
C LEU A 415 40.67 -5.61 13.90
N PHE A 416 41.01 -6.16 15.07
CA PHE A 416 42.27 -5.89 15.75
C PHE A 416 43.08 -7.18 15.92
N PRO A 417 43.86 -7.61 14.91
CA PRO A 417 44.64 -8.85 14.96
C PRO A 417 45.67 -8.90 16.10
N TRP A 418 46.05 -7.75 16.66
CA TRP A 418 46.95 -7.66 17.82
C TRP A 418 46.23 -7.96 19.15
N ALA A 419 44.89 -7.97 19.17
CA ALA A 419 44.08 -8.24 20.35
C ALA A 419 43.89 -9.76 20.62
N CYS A 420 44.89 -10.59 20.34
CA CYS A 420 44.84 -12.04 20.50
C CYS A 420 45.35 -12.55 21.87
N GLY A 421 45.35 -11.71 22.91
CA GLY A 421 45.97 -12.00 24.22
C GLY A 421 45.01 -12.09 25.41
N THR A 422 45.54 -12.40 26.60
CA THR A 422 44.77 -12.53 27.87
C THR A 422 44.01 -11.27 28.29
N HIS A 423 44.32 -10.11 27.69
CA HIS A 423 43.69 -8.83 27.97
C HIS A 423 42.65 -8.41 26.92
N SER A 424 42.42 -9.23 25.88
CA SER A 424 41.51 -8.92 24.77
C SER A 424 40.11 -8.58 25.29
N ASP A 425 39.54 -9.43 26.13
CA ASP A 425 38.22 -9.25 26.72
C ASP A 425 38.11 -7.95 27.54
N VAL A 426 39.17 -7.60 28.27
CA VAL A 426 39.21 -6.39 29.09
C VAL A 426 39.30 -5.14 28.22
N LEU A 427 40.05 -5.20 27.12
CA LEU A 427 40.16 -4.10 26.15
C LEU A 427 38.85 -3.92 25.38
N ALA A 428 38.27 -5.01 24.88
CA ALA A 428 36.95 -5.01 24.25
C ALA A 428 35.89 -4.42 25.18
N ALA A 429 35.85 -4.82 26.46
CA ALA A 429 34.89 -4.29 27.43
C ALA A 429 35.11 -2.81 27.79
N ARG A 430 36.33 -2.29 27.67
CA ARG A 430 36.62 -0.86 27.87
C ARG A 430 36.25 -0.06 26.65
N LEU A 431 36.58 -0.56 25.46
CA LEU A 431 36.22 0.10 24.21
C LEU A 431 34.70 0.10 24.03
N PHE A 432 34.01 -1.02 24.28
CA PHE A 432 32.55 -1.08 24.21
C PHE A 432 31.89 0.00 25.07
N ARG A 433 32.31 0.13 26.34
CA ARG A 433 31.82 1.17 27.25
C ARG A 433 32.18 2.60 26.85
N LEU A 434 33.22 2.77 26.02
CA LEU A 434 33.58 4.08 25.49
C LEU A 434 32.68 4.45 24.30
N LEU A 435 32.27 3.47 23.51
CA LEU A 435 31.44 3.66 22.31
C LEU A 435 29.95 3.72 22.63
N ASP A 436 29.51 3.06 23.70
CA ASP A 436 28.15 3.13 24.24
C ASP A 436 27.92 4.50 24.93
N GLU A 437 27.80 5.57 24.13
CA GLU A 437 27.65 6.95 24.60
C GLU A 437 26.32 7.17 25.34
N ASN A 438 25.28 6.43 24.95
CA ASN A 438 23.93 6.55 25.51
C ASN A 438 23.68 5.61 26.71
N SER A 439 24.64 4.73 27.01
CA SER A 439 24.58 3.74 28.10
C SER A 439 23.41 2.76 27.99
N ASP A 440 22.98 2.42 26.78
CA ASP A 440 21.89 1.48 26.51
C ASP A 440 22.38 0.02 26.40
N SER A 441 23.67 -0.22 26.61
CA SER A 441 24.34 -1.53 26.47
C SER A 441 24.29 -2.10 25.06
N LEU A 442 24.10 -1.24 24.06
CA LEU A 442 24.17 -1.56 22.65
C LEU A 442 25.07 -0.55 21.94
N ILE A 443 25.62 -0.94 20.80
CA ILE A 443 26.37 -0.04 19.93
C ILE A 443 25.69 -0.03 18.57
N ASN A 444 25.37 1.16 18.08
CA ASN A 444 24.91 1.37 16.71
C ASN A 444 26.10 1.57 15.74
N PHE A 445 25.83 1.53 14.44
CA PHE A 445 26.90 1.62 13.44
C PHE A 445 27.66 2.97 13.49
N ARG A 446 27.01 4.07 13.85
CA ARG A 446 27.66 5.38 13.97
C ARG A 446 28.67 5.40 15.12
N GLU A 447 28.27 4.95 16.30
CA GLU A 447 29.14 4.83 17.47
C GLU A 447 30.35 3.93 17.18
N PHE A 448 30.10 2.79 16.53
CA PHE A 448 31.13 1.86 16.12
C PHE A 448 32.18 2.50 15.20
N VAL A 449 31.75 3.19 14.13
CA VAL A 449 32.67 3.81 13.17
C VAL A 449 33.37 5.04 13.76
N SER A 450 32.67 5.87 14.54
CA SER A 450 33.29 7.02 15.23
C SER A 450 34.42 6.58 16.16
N GLY A 451 34.19 5.50 16.89
CA GLY A 451 35.20 4.83 17.71
C GLY A 451 36.43 4.37 16.94
N LEU A 452 36.19 3.65 15.84
CA LEU A 452 37.24 3.19 14.93
C LEU A 452 38.02 4.34 14.30
N SER A 453 37.34 5.41 13.89
CA SER A 453 37.98 6.59 13.30
C SER A 453 38.92 7.24 14.32
N ALA A 454 38.50 7.36 15.59
CA ALA A 454 39.35 7.90 16.64
C ALA A 454 40.55 6.98 16.96
N ALA A 455 40.37 5.65 16.87
CA ALA A 455 41.46 4.70 17.11
C ALA A 455 42.47 4.61 15.95
N CYS A 456 42.01 4.75 14.70
CA CYS A 456 42.84 4.58 13.50
C CYS A 456 43.43 5.90 12.98
N HIS A 457 42.78 7.04 13.23
CA HIS A 457 43.17 8.35 12.70
C HIS A 457 43.34 9.45 13.75
N GLY A 458 43.08 9.16 15.04
CA GLY A 458 43.19 10.10 16.16
C GLY A 458 44.54 10.12 16.87
#